data_AF-A0A3B7MUJ1-F1
#
_entry.id   AF-A0A3B7MUJ1-F1
#
_cell.length_a   1.000
_cell.length_b   1.000
_cell.length_c   1.000
_cell.angle_alpha   90.00
_cell.angle_beta   90.00
_cell.angle_gamma   90.00
#
_symmetry.space_group_name_H-M   'P 1'
#
loop_
_entity.id
_entity.type
_entity.pdbx_description
1 polymer ?
#
loop_
_entity_poly.entity_id
_entity_poly.type
_entity_poly.pdbx_seq_one_letter_code
_entity_poly.pdbx_strand_id
1 'polypeptide(L)'
;MKKSLFFLLLITSLGSLTTEAQLTLPKTGKANIGSLLTQFAGALKPTSFLGSWAGGGKTDWLSAASKVTDAGGLGKSISSLAGFIKPDMFKSGFDVAGLLKTANTVKTLSNATGLLKNLEGGLKPEAFTSGWAAKRPGWLSALNLIK
;
A
#
# COMPACT_ATOMS: atom_id res chain seq x y z
N MET A 1 56.98 -24.54 -24.90
CA MET A 1 55.78 -25.31 -24.50
C MET A 1 55.67 -25.20 -22.97
N LYS A 2 54.67 -24.49 -22.42
CA LYS A 2 53.42 -25.04 -21.81
C LYS A 2 53.75 -26.12 -20.75
N LYS A 3 53.39 -26.11 -19.46
CA LYS A 3 52.25 -25.53 -18.70
C LYS A 3 52.43 -25.85 -17.19
N SER A 4 51.71 -25.11 -16.33
CA SER A 4 51.20 -25.50 -14.99
C SER A 4 52.22 -25.59 -13.83
N LEU A 5 51.92 -25.22 -12.57
CA LEU A 5 50.66 -25.25 -11.83
C LEU A 5 50.76 -24.27 -10.63
N PHE A 6 49.81 -23.35 -10.45
CA PHE A 6 49.60 -22.62 -9.19
C PHE A 6 48.09 -22.69 -8.90
N PHE A 7 47.72 -23.45 -7.88
CA PHE A 7 46.34 -23.64 -7.45
C PHE A 7 46.14 -22.80 -6.19
N LEU A 8 45.53 -21.61 -6.33
CA LEU A 8 45.07 -20.83 -5.19
C LEU A 8 43.56 -20.99 -5.09
N LEU A 9 43.13 -21.71 -4.06
CA LEU A 9 41.73 -21.97 -3.75
C LEU A 9 41.17 -20.73 -3.02
N LEU A 10 40.40 -19.89 -3.72
CA LEU A 10 39.70 -18.77 -3.11
C LEU A 10 38.26 -19.19 -2.78
N ILE A 11 38.02 -19.53 -1.51
CA ILE A 11 36.67 -19.80 -0.98
C ILE A 11 36.02 -18.45 -0.68
N THR A 12 35.20 -17.95 -1.60
CA THR A 12 34.31 -16.81 -1.32
C THR A 12 32.99 -17.34 -0.80
N SER A 13 32.80 -17.25 0.52
CA SER A 13 31.50 -17.41 1.16
C SER A 13 30.56 -16.30 0.68
N LEU A 14 29.61 -16.62 -0.20
CA LEU A 14 28.45 -15.77 -0.46
C LEU A 14 27.52 -15.84 0.76
N GLY A 15 27.75 -14.96 1.73
CA GLY A 15 26.76 -14.63 2.74
C GLY A 15 25.63 -13.83 2.09
N SER A 16 24.48 -14.47 1.86
CA SER A 16 23.25 -13.79 1.46
C SER A 16 22.79 -12.87 2.59
N LEU A 17 23.13 -11.59 2.49
CA LEU A 17 22.52 -10.54 3.30
C LEU A 17 21.05 -10.41 2.87
N THR A 18 20.14 -11.07 3.59
CA THR A 18 18.72 -10.72 3.55
C THR A 18 18.58 -9.36 4.23
N THR A 19 18.64 -8.29 3.45
CA THR A 19 18.24 -6.96 3.92
C THR A 19 16.74 -6.97 4.12
N GLU A 20 16.31 -7.26 5.35
CA GLU A 20 14.96 -6.95 5.79
C GLU A 20 14.80 -5.43 5.70
N ALA A 21 14.10 -4.95 4.68
CA ALA A 21 13.69 -3.56 4.58
C ALA A 21 12.70 -3.29 5.71
N GLN A 22 13.20 -3.07 6.92
CA GLN A 22 12.45 -2.48 8.01
C GLN A 22 11.94 -1.14 7.51
N LEU A 23 10.62 -1.01 7.44
CA LEU A 23 9.95 0.26 7.25
C LEU A 23 10.36 1.16 8.43
N THR A 24 11.33 2.03 8.18
CA THR A 24 11.73 3.07 9.14
C THR A 24 10.57 4.05 9.20
N LEU A 25 9.64 3.79 10.13
CA LEU A 25 8.71 4.82 10.57
C LEU A 25 9.57 5.98 11.10
N PRO A 26 9.42 7.20 10.55
CA PRO A 26 10.24 8.32 10.97
C PRO A 26 10.05 8.52 12.47
N LYS A 27 11.14 8.35 13.23
CA LYS A 27 11.16 8.36 14.71
C LYS A 27 10.73 9.69 15.34
N THR A 28 10.38 10.67 14.51
CA THR A 28 9.88 12.01 14.86
C THR A 28 8.92 12.60 13.81
N GLY A 29 8.52 11.83 12.79
CA GLY A 29 7.66 12.33 11.71
C GLY A 29 6.20 11.98 11.98
N LYS A 30 5.33 12.99 12.11
CA LYS A 30 3.87 12.78 12.01
C LYS A 30 3.61 11.86 10.82
N ALA A 31 3.03 10.68 11.05
CA ALA A 31 2.55 9.85 9.97
C ALA A 31 1.54 10.68 9.16
N ASN A 32 1.94 11.14 7.97
CA ASN A 32 1.08 11.93 7.12
C ASN A 32 0.10 10.96 6.44
N ILE A 33 -1.19 11.23 6.57
CA ILE A 33 -2.26 10.36 6.08
C ILE A 33 -2.16 10.08 4.58
N GLY A 34 -1.72 11.06 3.77
CA GLY A 34 -1.45 10.88 2.35
C GLY A 34 -0.32 9.88 2.07
N SER A 35 0.71 9.83 2.92
CA SER A 35 1.78 8.82 2.82
C SER A 35 1.23 7.41 3.08
N LEU A 36 0.39 7.22 4.10
CA LEU A 36 -0.19 5.90 4.39
C LEU A 36 -1.16 5.44 3.29
N LEU A 37 -1.91 6.39 2.72
CA LEU A 37 -2.82 6.13 1.62
C LEU A 37 -2.07 5.74 0.33
N THR A 38 -0.99 6.46 -0.01
CA THR A 38 -0.15 6.14 -1.17
C THR A 38 0.63 4.83 -0.98
N GLN A 39 1.10 4.54 0.24
CA GLN A 39 1.69 3.24 0.58
C GLN A 39 0.70 2.09 0.38
N PHE A 40 -0.56 2.26 0.79
CA PHE A 40 -1.61 1.26 0.57
C PHE A 40 -1.88 1.03 -0.92
N ALA A 41 -2.06 2.09 -1.71
CA ALA A 41 -2.22 1.95 -3.16
C ALA A 41 -1.02 1.28 -3.84
N GLY A 42 0.21 1.58 -3.37
CA GLY A 42 1.44 0.92 -3.82
C GLY A 42 1.57 -0.54 -3.40
N ALA A 43 0.81 -0.98 -2.39
CA ALA A 43 0.76 -2.36 -1.95
C ALA A 43 -0.13 -3.24 -2.83
N LEU A 44 -0.98 -2.65 -3.67
CA LEU A 44 -1.85 -3.35 -4.61
C LEU A 44 -1.10 -3.69 -5.90
N LYS A 45 -1.31 -4.89 -6.44
CA LYS A 45 -0.73 -5.28 -7.74
C LYS A 45 -1.34 -4.42 -8.85
N PRO A 46 -0.57 -4.05 -9.88
CA PRO A 46 -1.11 -3.36 -11.06
C PRO A 46 -2.27 -4.11 -11.72
N THR A 47 -2.22 -5.44 -11.73
CA THR A 47 -3.27 -6.32 -12.29
C THR A 47 -4.59 -6.28 -11.53
N SER A 48 -4.59 -5.78 -10.29
CA SER A 48 -5.78 -5.62 -9.45
C SER A 48 -6.62 -4.40 -9.82
N PHE A 49 -6.08 -3.51 -10.66
CA PHE A 49 -6.75 -2.29 -11.08
C PHE A 49 -7.37 -2.41 -12.47
N LEU A 50 -8.40 -1.61 -12.73
CA LEU A 50 -8.97 -1.39 -14.05
C LEU A 50 -7.96 -0.72 -14.99
N GLY A 51 -8.15 -0.87 -16.31
CA GLY A 51 -7.25 -0.27 -17.31
C GLY A 51 -7.15 1.26 -17.22
N SER A 52 -8.21 1.94 -16.75
CA SER A 52 -8.24 3.38 -16.50
C SER A 52 -7.24 3.86 -15.44
N TRP A 53 -6.81 2.97 -14.53
CA TRP A 53 -5.75 3.27 -13.58
C TRP A 53 -4.40 3.45 -14.28
N ALA A 54 -4.06 2.56 -15.21
CA ALA A 54 -2.83 2.63 -15.98
C ALA A 54 -2.85 3.76 -17.01
N GLY A 55 -4.03 4.10 -17.55
CA GLY A 55 -4.22 5.17 -18.55
C GLY A 55 -4.14 6.61 -18.03
N GLY A 56 -3.62 6.84 -16.84
CA GLY A 56 -3.47 8.18 -16.24
C GLY A 56 -4.05 8.31 -14.83
N GLY A 57 -5.06 7.50 -14.50
CA GLY A 57 -5.75 7.56 -13.21
C GLY A 57 -4.81 7.41 -12.00
N LYS A 58 -3.77 6.59 -12.12
CA LYS A 58 -2.74 6.42 -11.08
C LYS A 58 -2.01 7.73 -10.77
N THR A 59 -1.55 8.44 -11.79
CA THR A 59 -0.73 9.66 -11.61
C THR A 59 -1.58 10.77 -10.98
N ASP A 60 -2.78 10.97 -11.49
CA ASP A 60 -3.72 11.98 -10.98
C ASP A 60 -4.12 11.66 -9.53
N TRP A 61 -4.42 10.38 -9.26
CA TRP A 61 -4.76 9.94 -7.92
C TRP A 61 -3.60 10.09 -6.94
N LEU A 62 -2.36 9.71 -7.31
CA LEU A 62 -1.19 9.89 -6.44
C LEU A 62 -0.92 11.38 -6.13
N SER A 63 -1.07 12.24 -7.13
CA SER A 63 -0.94 13.70 -6.97
C SER A 63 -1.98 14.26 -6.00
N ALA A 64 -3.22 13.77 -6.04
CA ALA A 64 -4.26 14.16 -5.09
C ALA A 64 -4.04 13.55 -3.70
N ALA A 65 -3.77 12.24 -3.62
CA ALA A 65 -3.62 11.48 -2.39
C ALA A 65 -2.45 11.99 -1.53
N SER A 66 -1.34 12.40 -2.14
CA SER A 66 -0.18 12.95 -1.41
C SER A 66 -0.46 14.28 -0.71
N LYS A 67 -1.50 15.01 -1.13
CA LYS A 67 -1.90 16.31 -0.57
C LYS A 67 -3.01 16.19 0.48
N VAL A 68 -3.50 14.98 0.76
CA VAL A 68 -4.57 14.76 1.72
C VAL A 68 -4.09 15.06 3.13
N THR A 69 -4.79 15.96 3.82
CA THR A 69 -4.52 16.34 5.22
C THR A 69 -5.72 16.20 6.14
N ASP A 70 -6.92 15.96 5.60
CA ASP A 70 -8.17 15.93 6.35
C ASP A 70 -9.04 14.69 6.03
N ALA A 71 -10.09 14.50 6.82
CA ALA A 71 -10.99 13.37 6.73
C ALA A 71 -11.75 13.30 5.40
N GLY A 72 -12.22 14.45 4.89
CA GLY A 72 -13.00 14.50 3.66
C GLY A 72 -12.13 14.20 2.44
N GLY A 73 -10.92 14.74 2.40
CA GLY A 73 -9.91 14.42 1.38
C GLY A 73 -9.52 12.94 1.42
N LEU A 74 -9.37 12.35 2.60
CA LEU A 74 -9.09 10.92 2.74
C LEU A 74 -10.28 10.09 2.23
N GLY A 75 -11.50 10.41 2.65
CA GLY A 75 -12.72 9.74 2.18
C GLY A 75 -12.85 9.76 0.66
N LYS A 76 -12.69 10.94 0.04
CA LYS A 76 -12.71 11.09 -1.43
C LYS A 76 -11.64 10.23 -2.10
N SER A 77 -10.43 10.19 -1.55
CA SER A 77 -9.33 9.43 -2.13
C SER A 77 -9.53 7.91 -1.98
N ILE A 78 -10.09 7.45 -0.85
CA ILE A 78 -10.49 6.05 -0.63
C ILE A 78 -11.58 5.65 -1.65
N SER A 79 -12.61 6.51 -1.79
CA SER A 79 -13.71 6.30 -2.73
C SER A 79 -13.21 6.17 -4.17
N SER A 80 -12.36 7.11 -4.59
CA SER A 80 -11.73 7.09 -5.91
C SER A 80 -10.85 5.86 -6.12
N LEU A 81 -10.03 5.48 -5.13
CA LEU A 81 -9.19 4.29 -5.20
C LEU A 81 -10.02 3.02 -5.37
N ALA A 82 -11.07 2.85 -4.55
CA ALA A 82 -11.97 1.71 -4.64
C ALA A 82 -12.64 1.61 -6.02
N GLY A 83 -12.97 2.75 -6.65
CA GLY A 83 -13.51 2.79 -8.02
C GLY A 83 -12.52 2.35 -9.11
N PHE A 84 -11.21 2.35 -8.83
CA PHE A 84 -10.19 1.84 -9.76
C PHE A 84 -9.85 0.37 -9.55
N ILE A 85 -10.27 -0.25 -8.44
CA ILE A 85 -10.00 -1.66 -8.16
C ILE A 85 -11.02 -2.53 -8.91
N LYS A 86 -10.56 -3.62 -9.51
CA LYS A 86 -11.46 -4.55 -10.20
C LYS A 86 -12.42 -5.22 -9.21
N PRO A 87 -13.71 -5.43 -9.57
CA PRO A 87 -14.69 -6.05 -8.68
C PRO A 87 -14.28 -7.45 -8.18
N ASP A 88 -13.57 -8.23 -8.99
CA ASP A 88 -13.12 -9.58 -8.66
C ASP A 88 -12.00 -9.59 -7.59
N MET A 89 -11.37 -8.46 -7.30
CA MET A 89 -10.35 -8.34 -6.25
C MET A 89 -10.94 -8.13 -4.86
N PHE A 90 -12.23 -7.85 -4.75
CA PHE A 90 -12.92 -7.77 -3.47
C PHE A 90 -13.34 -9.16 -2.98
N LYS A 91 -13.38 -9.34 -1.67
CA LYS A 91 -13.93 -10.55 -1.04
C LYS A 91 -15.43 -10.64 -1.33
N SER A 92 -15.94 -11.86 -1.43
CA SER A 92 -17.38 -12.08 -1.57
C SER A 92 -18.14 -11.46 -0.39
N GLY A 93 -19.24 -10.78 -0.68
CA GLY A 93 -20.07 -10.10 0.32
C GLY A 93 -19.50 -8.76 0.83
N PHE A 94 -18.37 -8.29 0.31
CA PHE A 94 -17.87 -6.95 0.66
C PHE A 94 -18.74 -5.86 0.02
N ASP A 95 -19.31 -4.99 0.86
CA ASP A 95 -20.20 -3.90 0.42
C ASP A 95 -19.40 -2.68 -0.05
N VAL A 96 -18.95 -2.72 -1.31
CA VAL A 96 -18.26 -1.58 -1.93
C VAL A 96 -19.15 -0.35 -1.95
N ALA A 97 -20.46 -0.49 -2.22
CA ALA A 97 -21.37 0.65 -2.31
C ALA A 97 -21.53 1.35 -0.93
N GLY A 98 -21.66 0.58 0.14
CA GLY A 98 -21.66 1.09 1.51
C GLY A 98 -20.36 1.77 1.89
N LEU A 99 -19.21 1.23 1.46
CA LEU A 99 -17.92 1.89 1.64
C LEU A 99 -17.89 3.25 0.94
N LEU A 100 -18.31 3.33 -0.33
CA LEU A 100 -18.34 4.58 -1.11
C LEU A 100 -19.27 5.62 -0.47
N LYS A 101 -20.46 5.20 -0.02
CA LYS A 101 -21.42 6.07 0.67
C LYS A 101 -20.85 6.65 1.96
N THR A 102 -20.15 5.82 2.74
CA THR A 102 -19.56 6.24 4.01
C THR A 102 -18.34 7.14 3.77
N ALA A 103 -17.55 6.86 2.75
CA ALA A 103 -16.41 7.68 2.35
C ALA A 103 -16.80 9.12 1.96
N ASN A 104 -18.00 9.33 1.42
CA ASN A 104 -18.50 10.67 1.10
C ASN A 104 -19.05 11.45 2.30
N THR A 105 -19.28 10.78 3.45
CA THR A 105 -19.92 11.40 4.64
C THR A 105 -19.01 11.46 5.86
N VAL A 106 -17.76 11.03 5.72
CA VAL A 106 -16.80 10.96 6.82
C VAL A 106 -16.36 12.34 7.31
N LYS A 107 -16.42 12.55 8.63
CA LYS A 107 -16.16 13.87 9.26
C LYS A 107 -14.87 13.92 10.10
N THR A 108 -14.33 12.76 10.49
CA THR A 108 -13.16 12.67 11.37
C THR A 108 -12.09 11.80 10.73
N LEU A 109 -10.81 12.11 11.02
CA LEU A 109 -9.69 11.32 10.51
C LEU A 109 -9.73 9.89 11.06
N SER A 110 -10.11 9.71 12.33
CA SER A 110 -10.38 8.38 12.89
C SER A 110 -11.38 7.55 12.06
N ASN A 111 -12.54 8.13 11.68
CA ASN A 111 -13.51 7.40 10.85
C ASN A 111 -12.96 7.13 9.44
N ALA A 112 -12.21 8.07 8.87
CA ALA A 112 -11.67 7.95 7.52
C ALA A 112 -10.52 6.92 7.45
N THR A 113 -9.68 6.83 8.49
CA THR A 113 -8.69 5.75 8.63
C THR A 113 -9.36 4.40 8.88
N GLY A 114 -10.46 4.38 9.63
CA GLY A 114 -11.34 3.20 9.76
C GLY A 114 -11.85 2.71 8.39
N LEU A 115 -12.25 3.63 7.52
CA LEU A 115 -12.63 3.30 6.14
C LEU A 115 -11.48 2.74 5.31
N LEU A 116 -10.28 3.30 5.44
CA LEU A 116 -9.11 2.77 4.74
C LEU A 116 -8.77 1.34 5.19
N LYS A 117 -8.92 1.05 6.49
CA LYS A 117 -8.79 -0.32 7.03
C LYS A 117 -9.90 -1.24 6.52
N ASN A 118 -11.13 -0.74 6.43
CA ASN A 118 -12.25 -1.50 5.88
C ASN A 118 -12.01 -1.85 4.40
N LEU A 119 -11.52 -0.90 3.60
CA LEU A 119 -11.10 -1.15 2.22
C LEU A 119 -10.02 -2.23 2.15
N GLU A 120 -8.95 -2.12 2.95
CA GLU A 120 -7.88 -3.14 3.01
C GLU A 120 -8.43 -4.52 3.37
N GLY A 121 -9.25 -4.59 4.41
CA GLY A 121 -9.88 -5.83 4.87
C GLY A 121 -10.87 -6.42 3.87
N GLY A 122 -11.45 -5.60 2.99
CA GLY A 122 -12.36 -5.99 1.93
C GLY A 122 -11.69 -6.62 0.70
N LEU A 123 -10.39 -6.46 0.55
CA LEU A 123 -9.65 -6.98 -0.60
C LEU A 123 -9.13 -8.40 -0.36
N LYS A 124 -9.13 -9.20 -1.43
CA LYS A 124 -8.54 -10.54 -1.41
C LYS A 124 -7.01 -10.45 -1.27
N PRO A 125 -6.36 -11.45 -0.65
CA PRO A 125 -4.89 -11.49 -0.56
C PRO A 125 -4.19 -11.39 -1.92
N GLU A 126 -4.77 -11.96 -2.97
CA GLU A 126 -4.22 -11.95 -4.33
C GLU A 126 -4.14 -10.55 -4.95
N ALA A 127 -4.93 -9.60 -4.44
CA ALA A 127 -4.91 -8.20 -4.88
C ALA A 127 -3.62 -7.48 -4.47
N PHE A 128 -2.90 -7.98 -3.47
CA PHE A 128 -1.73 -7.36 -2.86
C PHE A 128 -0.41 -7.93 -3.37
N THR A 129 0.62 -7.09 -3.44
CA THR A 129 2.00 -7.50 -3.65
C THR A 129 2.49 -8.42 -2.51
N SER A 130 3.41 -9.34 -2.81
CA SER A 130 3.90 -10.34 -1.84
C SER A 130 4.52 -9.72 -0.58
N GLY A 131 5.14 -8.55 -0.69
CA GLY A 131 5.73 -7.83 0.44
C GLY A 131 4.74 -7.11 1.35
N TRP A 132 3.45 -7.06 1.00
CA TRP A 132 2.46 -6.33 1.80
C TRP A 132 2.25 -6.95 3.18
N ALA A 133 2.17 -8.28 3.27
CA ALA A 133 1.91 -8.98 4.52
C ALA A 133 2.90 -8.59 5.64
N ALA A 134 4.18 -8.41 5.30
CA ALA A 134 5.22 -7.97 6.25
C ALA A 134 5.10 -6.48 6.64
N LYS A 135 4.61 -5.62 5.74
CA LYS A 135 4.46 -4.17 5.96
C LYS A 135 3.15 -3.80 6.66
N ARG A 136 2.12 -4.63 6.48
CA ARG A 136 0.76 -4.42 6.98
C ARG A 136 0.69 -4.09 8.48
N PRO A 137 1.41 -4.78 9.39
CA PRO A 137 1.36 -4.44 10.82
C PRO A 137 1.86 -3.02 11.11
N GLY A 138 2.98 -2.61 10.50
CA GLY A 138 3.53 -1.26 10.67
C GLY A 138 2.61 -0.18 10.12
N TRP A 139 1.99 -0.45 8.96
CA TRP A 139 0.99 0.44 8.36
C TRP A 139 -0.27 0.58 9.22
N LEU A 140 -0.79 -0.52 9.77
CA LEU A 140 -1.94 -0.50 10.68
C LEU A 140 -1.64 0.28 11.95
N SER A 141 -0.46 0.08 12.55
CA SER A 141 -0.01 0.85 13.71
C SER A 141 0.07 2.34 13.39
N ALA A 142 0.65 2.72 12.26
CA ALA A 142 0.71 4.11 11.84
C ALA A 142 -0.67 4.73 11.61
N LEU A 143 -1.62 3.99 11.02
CA LEU A 143 -3.00 4.44 10.87
C LEU A 143 -3.71 4.65 12.21
N ASN A 144 -3.43 3.81 13.22
CA ASN A 144 -4.01 3.94 14.56
C ASN A 144 -3.51 5.20 15.31
N LEU A 145 -2.37 5.76 14.92
CA LEU A 145 -1.83 6.98 15.51
C LEU A 145 -2.47 8.26 14.96
N ILE A 146 -3.23 8.16 13.86
CA ILE A 146 -3.95 9.29 13.26
C ILE A 146 -5.31 9.45 13.96
N LYS A 147 -5.54 10.62 14.54
CA LYS A 147 -6.77 10.98 15.28
C LYS A 147 -7.61 11.96 14.48
#